data_AF-A0A7J4ZQX8-F1
#
_entry.id   AF-A0A7J4ZQX8-F1
#
_cell.length_a   1.000
_cell.length_b   1.000
_cell.length_c   1.000
_cell.angle_alpha   90.00
_cell.angle_beta   90.00
_cell.angle_gamma   90.00
#
_symmetry.space_group_name_H-M   'P 1'
#
loop_
_entity.id
_entity.type
_entity.pdbx_description
1 polymer ?
#
loop_
_entity_poly.entity_id
_entity_poly.type
_entity_poly.pdbx_seq_one_letter_code
_entity_poly.pdbx_strand_id
1 'polypeptide(L)'
;MKFIRDILTGIDGQTYDNIRVGIAAALVTAIGAIITELAKGQSVDLLAFGGAVAAILGAGGFGIAQKAKTEPGGAQCQPPQ
;
A
#
# COMPACT_ATOMS: atom_id res chain seq x y z
N MET A 1 -17.38 -5.62 -5.21
CA MET A 1 -16.12 -5.13 -4.61
C MET A 1 -14.91 -5.40 -5.51
N LYS A 2 -14.97 -4.96 -6.78
CA LYS A 2 -13.85 -5.17 -7.73
C LYS A 2 -12.67 -4.25 -7.41
N PHE A 3 -12.96 -2.99 -7.09
CA PHE A 3 -11.97 -1.96 -6.76
C PHE A 3 -11.09 -2.31 -5.55
N ILE A 4 -11.68 -2.83 -4.46
CA ILE A 4 -10.92 -3.24 -3.27
C ILE A 4 -10.06 -4.47 -3.56
N ARG A 5 -10.58 -5.43 -4.35
CA ARG A 5 -9.78 -6.57 -4.81
C ARG A 5 -8.61 -6.10 -5.68
N ASP A 6 -8.85 -5.27 -6.68
CA ASP A 6 -7.81 -4.77 -7.59
C ASP A 6 -6.67 -4.04 -6.85
N ILE A 7 -6.97 -3.34 -5.74
CA ILE A 7 -5.97 -2.67 -4.90
C ILE A 7 -5.19 -3.67 -4.03
N LEU A 8 -5.83 -4.72 -3.53
CA LEU A 8 -5.23 -5.66 -2.57
C LEU A 8 -4.61 -6.90 -3.21
N THR A 9 -4.96 -7.22 -4.45
CA THR A 9 -4.43 -8.38 -5.18
C THR A 9 -3.28 -8.00 -6.10
N GLY A 10 -2.45 -9.00 -6.44
CA GLY A 10 -1.41 -8.90 -7.46
C GLY A 10 -1.97 -8.81 -8.88
N ILE A 11 -1.11 -8.98 -9.89
CA ILE A 11 -1.44 -8.83 -11.33
C ILE A 11 -2.62 -9.73 -11.75
N ASP A 12 -2.79 -10.87 -11.08
CA ASP A 12 -3.82 -11.88 -11.42
C ASP A 12 -5.22 -11.54 -10.88
N GLY A 13 -5.38 -10.49 -10.07
CA GLY A 13 -6.68 -10.05 -9.56
C GLY A 13 -7.36 -10.99 -8.53
N GLN A 14 -6.69 -12.09 -8.17
CA GLN A 14 -7.23 -13.16 -7.30
C GLN A 14 -6.35 -13.43 -6.07
N THR A 15 -5.03 -13.37 -6.23
CA THR A 15 -4.09 -13.62 -5.13
C THR A 15 -3.81 -12.32 -4.38
N TYR A 16 -4.06 -12.31 -3.08
CA TYR A 16 -3.72 -11.20 -2.21
C TYR A 16 -2.20 -11.00 -2.18
N ASP A 17 -1.74 -9.79 -2.48
CA ASP A 17 -0.34 -9.43 -2.38
C ASP A 17 -0.07 -8.95 -0.97
N ASN A 18 0.77 -9.67 -0.22
CA ASN A 18 1.08 -9.35 1.18
C ASN A 18 1.63 -7.93 1.36
N ILE A 19 2.35 -7.38 0.38
CA ILE A 19 2.85 -6.01 0.43
C ILE A 19 1.68 -5.02 0.29
N ARG A 20 0.78 -5.25 -0.68
CA ARG A 20 -0.40 -4.38 -0.89
C ARG A 20 -1.37 -4.44 0.30
N VAL A 21 -1.59 -5.63 0.85
CA VAL A 21 -2.38 -5.82 2.07
C VAL A 21 -1.73 -5.14 3.27
N GLY A 22 -0.40 -5.26 3.42
CA GLY A 22 0.35 -4.59 4.47
C GLY A 22 0.26 -3.06 4.39
N ILE A 23 0.41 -2.49 3.18
CA ILE A 23 0.23 -1.04 2.94
C ILE A 23 -1.19 -0.61 3.34
N ALA A 24 -2.21 -1.34 2.89
CA ALA A 24 -3.59 -1.01 3.21
C ALA A 24 -3.86 -1.07 4.72
N ALA A 25 -3.39 -2.10 5.41
CA ALA A 25 -3.52 -2.24 6.85
C ALA A 25 -2.80 -1.10 7.61
N ALA A 26 -1.59 -0.73 7.16
CA ALA A 26 -0.83 0.37 7.73
C ALA A 26 -1.54 1.72 7.55
N LEU A 27 -2.10 2.00 6.37
CA LEU A 27 -2.88 3.23 6.12
C LEU A 27 -4.15 3.29 6.97
N VAL A 28 -4.88 2.19 7.08
CA VAL A 28 -6.07 2.12 7.95
C VAL A 28 -5.70 2.36 9.41
N THR A 29 -4.56 1.82 9.86
CA THR A 29 -4.07 2.03 11.22
C THR A 29 -3.69 3.50 11.46
N ALA A 30 -2.99 4.14 10.52
CA ALA A 30 -2.63 5.55 10.61
C ALA A 30 -3.87 6.45 10.68
N ILE A 31 -4.89 6.18 9.87
CA ILE A 31 -6.17 6.91 9.90
C ILE A 31 -6.90 6.67 11.23
N GLY A 32 -6.96 5.43 11.70
CA GLY A 32 -7.58 5.06 12.97
C GLY A 32 -6.93 5.74 14.17
N ALA A 33 -5.60 5.90 14.15
CA ALA A 33 -4.87 6.63 15.18
C ALA A 33 -5.32 8.10 15.27
N ILE A 34 -5.38 8.82 14.13
CA ILE A 34 -5.88 10.20 14.10
C ILE A 34 -7.32 10.29 14.59
N ILE A 35 -8.21 9.42 14.12
CA ILE A 35 -9.62 9.46 14.55
C ILE A 35 -9.72 9.27 16.07
N THR A 36 -8.90 8.38 16.62
CA THR A 36 -8.86 8.12 18.06
C THR A 36 -8.35 9.33 18.86
N GLU A 37 -7.31 10.00 18.37
CA GLU A 37 -6.78 11.23 19.00
C GLU A 37 -7.81 12.37 18.95
N LEU A 38 -8.47 12.57 17.80
CA LEU A 38 -9.56 13.54 17.65
C LEU A 38 -10.74 13.22 18.58
N ALA A 39 -11.14 11.95 18.70
CA ALA A 39 -12.22 11.52 19.59
C ALA A 39 -11.89 11.76 21.07
N LYS A 40 -10.61 11.75 21.44
CA LYS A 40 -10.11 12.10 22.78
C LYS A 40 -9.95 13.61 22.99
N GLY A 41 -10.23 14.43 21.97
CA GLY A 41 -10.02 15.89 22.01
C GLY A 41 -8.55 16.30 22.01
N GLN A 42 -7.65 15.41 21.57
CA GLN A 42 -6.22 15.71 21.49
C GLN A 42 -5.91 16.49 20.20
N SER A 43 -4.86 17.32 20.26
CA SER A 43 -4.31 17.97 19.08
C SER A 43 -3.63 16.95 18.18
N VAL A 44 -3.94 16.98 16.89
CA VAL A 44 -3.35 16.11 15.89
C VAL A 44 -2.31 16.86 15.08
N ASP A 45 -1.11 16.30 14.98
CA ASP A 45 -0.08 16.79 14.08
C ASP A 45 -0.27 16.19 12.68
N LEU A 46 -0.84 17.00 11.78
CA LEU A 46 -1.09 16.61 10.39
C LEU A 46 0.20 16.42 9.59
N LEU A 47 1.30 17.08 9.97
CA LEU A 47 2.58 16.92 9.29
C LEU A 47 3.20 15.57 9.64
N ALA A 48 3.18 15.20 10.93
CA ALA A 48 3.63 13.89 11.38
C ALA A 48 2.81 12.75 10.73
N PHE A 49 1.49 12.92 10.65
CA PHE A 49 0.64 11.98 9.94
C PHE A 49 0.92 11.90 8.43
N GLY A 50 1.04 13.06 7.76
CA GLY A 50 1.41 13.10 6.35
C GLY A 50 2.75 12.44 6.08
N GLY A 51 3.72 12.63 6.98
CA GLY A 51 5.02 11.95 6.95
C GLY A 51 4.90 10.44 7.11
N ALA A 52 4.08 9.96 8.05
CA ALA A 52 3.82 8.53 8.23
C ALA A 52 3.18 7.91 6.97
N VAL A 53 2.18 8.57 6.38
CA VAL A 53 1.53 8.12 5.13
C VAL A 53 2.52 8.11 3.97
N ALA A 54 3.33 9.15 3.82
CA ALA A 54 4.36 9.22 2.79
C ALA A 54 5.41 8.10 2.95
N ALA A 55 5.80 7.78 4.19
CA ALA A 55 6.72 6.69 4.48
C ALA A 55 6.11 5.32 4.13
N ILE A 56 4.85 5.08 4.49
CA ILE A 56 4.13 3.83 4.17
C ILE A 56 4.03 3.65 2.64
N LEU A 57 3.62 4.69 1.92
CA LEU A 57 3.47 4.63 0.46
C LEU A 57 4.83 4.54 -0.25
N GLY A 58 5.85 5.27 0.22
CA GLY A 58 7.19 5.22 -0.33
C GLY A 58 7.84 3.86 -0.16
N ALA A 59 7.85 3.33 1.07
CA ALA A 59 8.40 2.00 1.36
C ALA A 59 7.59 0.89 0.68
N GLY A 60 6.26 0.99 0.71
CA GLY A 60 5.36 0.04 0.08
C GLY A 60 5.52 -0.01 -1.44
N GLY A 61 5.53 1.14 -2.10
CA GLY A 61 5.74 1.24 -3.54
C GLY A 61 7.12 0.75 -3.97
N PHE A 62 8.15 1.06 -3.18
CA PHE A 62 9.50 0.52 -3.39
C PHE A 62 9.56 -1.01 -3.25
N GLY A 63 8.91 -1.56 -2.22
CA GLY A 63 8.81 -3.01 -2.02
C GLY A 63 8.09 -3.72 -3.18
N ILE A 64 6.99 -3.14 -3.68
CA ILE A 64 6.30 -3.64 -4.87
C ILE A 64 7.22 -3.58 -6.11
N ALA A 65 7.95 -2.48 -6.30
CA ALA A 65 8.86 -2.32 -7.42
C ALA A 65 10.06 -3.30 -7.36
N GLN A 66 10.56 -3.62 -6.17
CA GLN A 66 11.57 -4.67 -6.00
C GLN A 66 11.02 -6.06 -6.30
N LYS A 67 9.83 -6.38 -5.80
CA LYS A 67 9.13 -7.65 -6.08
C LYS A 67 8.92 -7.85 -7.58
N ALA A 68 8.47 -6.81 -8.29
CA ALA A 68 8.29 -6.87 -9.74
C ALA A 68 9.57 -7.21 -10.53
N LYS A 69 10.76 -6.94 -9.98
CA LYS A 69 12.06 -7.28 -10.61
C LYS A 69 12.51 -8.72 -10.36
N THR A 70 11.94 -9.40 -9.38
CA THR A 70 12.37 -10.75 -8.96
C THR A 70 11.32 -11.82 -9.22
N GLU A 71 10.13 -11.44 -9.71
CA GLU A 71 9.08 -12.37 -10.13
C GLU A 71 9.36 -12.99 -11.51
N PRO A 72 9.30 -14.33 -11.67
CA PRO A 72 9.39 -14.97 -12.97
C PRO A 72 8.11 -14.70 -13.76
N GLY A 73 8.16 -13.70 -14.64
CA GLY A 73 7.01 -13.23 -15.43
C GLY A 73 7.14 -11.78 -15.92
N GLY A 74 8.05 -10.98 -15.34
CA GLY A 74 8.31 -9.59 -15.78
C GLY A 74 8.91 -9.43 -17.19
N ALA A 75 9.23 -10.53 -17.87
CA ALA A 75 9.76 -10.56 -19.24
C ALA A 75 8.69 -10.72 -20.35
N GLN A 76 7.40 -10.72 -20.03
CA GLN A 76 6.34 -10.99 -21.02
C GLN A 76 5.81 -9.76 -21.79
N CYS A 77 6.43 -8.59 -21.62
CA CYS A 77 6.28 -7.46 -22.55
C CYS A 77 7.55 -7.26 -23.39
N GLN A 78 8.13 -8.34 -23.91
CA GLN A 78 9.06 -8.23 -25.04
C GLN A 78 8.19 -8.05 -26.30
N PRO A 79 8.27 -6.92 -27.04
CA PRO A 79 7.68 -6.88 -28.38
C PRO A 79 8.32 -7.99 -29.24
N PRO A 80 7.56 -8.61 -30.15
CA PRO A 80 8.06 -9.69 -31.00
C PRO A 80 9.31 -9.19 -31.75
N GLN A 81 10.40 -9.97 -31.65
CA GLN A 81 11.58 -9.82 -32.52
C GLN A 81 11.21 -10.28 -33.93
#